data_AF-A0A838D000-F1
#
_entry.id   AF-A0A838D000-F1
#
_cell.length_a   1.000
_cell.length_b   1.000
_cell.length_c   1.000
_cell.angle_alpha   90.00
_cell.angle_beta   90.00
_cell.angle_gamma   90.00
#
_symmetry.space_group_name_H-M   'P 1'
#
loop_
_entity.id
_entity.type
_entity.pdbx_description
1 polymer ?
#
loop_
_entity_poly.entity_id
_entity_poly.type
_entity_poly.pdbx_seq_one_letter_code
_entity_poly.pdbx_strand_id
1 'polypeptide(L)'
;MRTVDNVPVGTPGGIIACATVCVAYHEDRALAPTAEGGPTHFQSKAADTDAAWRFTAPSLTFASRDGRTLEAGGFQPVEAFDVCVANLDRSVERRGPARDVTELLGAFPEGLTTREVAACMASENAIVDDEGAEEALIAAAARGETARETLGSGALWTASAATQRSA
;
A
#
# COMPACT_ATOMS: atom_id res chain seq x y z
N MET A 1 4.52 14.95 -16.65
CA MET A 1 4.99 15.69 -15.46
C MET A 1 5.46 17.05 -15.94
N ARG A 2 4.66 18.11 -15.74
CA ARG A 2 5.05 19.48 -16.13
C ARG A 2 5.84 20.07 -14.97
N THR A 3 7.06 20.52 -15.24
CA THR A 3 7.93 21.18 -14.27
C THR A 3 7.32 22.53 -13.89
N VAL A 4 6.95 22.70 -12.63
CA VAL A 4 6.62 24.00 -12.06
C VAL A 4 7.92 24.64 -11.61
N ASP A 5 8.55 25.38 -12.51
CA ASP A 5 9.78 26.10 -12.18
C ASP A 5 9.45 27.29 -11.27
N ASN A 6 10.15 27.35 -10.13
CA ASN A 6 10.38 28.54 -9.29
C ASN A 6 9.20 29.06 -8.45
N VAL A 7 8.70 28.26 -7.50
CA VAL A 7 7.83 28.76 -6.41
C VAL A 7 8.69 29.20 -5.22
N PRO A 8 8.61 30.47 -4.77
CA PRO A 8 9.33 30.92 -3.58
C PRO A 8 8.89 30.12 -2.36
N VAL A 9 9.85 29.65 -1.55
CA VAL A 9 9.58 28.96 -0.29
C VAL A 9 9.01 29.96 0.72
N GLY A 10 7.70 30.19 0.64
CA GLY A 10 6.92 30.94 1.62
C GLY A 10 6.46 30.06 2.78
N THR A 11 6.22 30.68 3.93
CA THR A 11 5.72 30.11 5.19
C THR A 11 4.63 29.04 4.96
N PRO A 12 4.50 27.97 5.79
CA PRO A 12 3.68 26.78 5.51
C PRO A 12 2.17 26.93 5.18
N GLY A 13 1.64 28.14 5.02
CA GLY A 13 0.29 28.44 4.49
C GLY A 13 0.25 29.35 3.25
N GLY A 14 1.40 29.85 2.76
CA GLY A 14 1.47 30.79 1.63
C GLY A 14 1.45 30.13 0.25
N ILE A 15 1.78 28.84 0.16
CA ILE A 15 1.91 28.13 -1.12
C ILE A 15 0.54 27.89 -1.78
N ILE A 16 -0.49 27.56 -0.99
CA ILE A 16 -1.86 27.36 -1.52
C ILE A 16 -2.54 28.69 -1.86
N ALA A 17 -2.12 29.82 -1.30
CA ALA A 17 -2.75 31.13 -1.57
C ALA A 17 -2.36 31.74 -2.94
N CYS A 18 -1.40 31.16 -3.65
CA CYS A 18 -1.05 31.60 -5.00
C CYS A 18 -2.16 31.19 -5.98
N ALA A 19 -2.70 32.15 -6.74
CA ALA A 19 -3.82 31.91 -7.67
C ALA A 19 -3.56 30.74 -8.64
N THR A 20 -2.33 30.61 -9.14
CA THR A 20 -1.93 29.50 -10.03
C THR A 20 -1.97 28.14 -9.31
N VAL A 21 -1.56 28.08 -8.04
CA VAL A 21 -1.62 26.86 -7.23
C VAL A 21 -3.07 26.49 -6.91
N CYS A 22 -3.93 27.47 -6.58
CA CYS A 22 -5.37 27.23 -6.41
C CYS A 22 -6.01 26.65 -7.67
N VAL A 23 -5.75 27.24 -8.84
CA VAL A 23 -6.31 26.73 -10.11
C VAL A 23 -5.85 25.29 -10.36
N ALA A 24 -4.56 25.01 -10.28
CA ALA A 24 -4.02 23.66 -10.47
C ALA A 24 -4.59 22.66 -9.45
N TYR A 25 -4.73 23.07 -8.18
CA TYR A 25 -5.35 22.25 -7.13
C TYR A 25 -6.82 21.93 -7.46
N HIS A 26 -7.61 22.92 -7.88
CA HIS A 26 -9.02 22.70 -8.21
C HIS A 26 -9.20 21.86 -9.49
N GLU A 27 -8.33 22.03 -10.49
CA GLU A 27 -8.31 21.18 -11.68
C GLU A 27 -7.98 19.73 -11.31
N ASP A 28 -6.95 19.49 -10.51
CA ASP A 28 -6.56 18.15 -10.05
C ASP A 28 -7.65 17.52 -9.17
N ARG A 29 -8.22 18.29 -8.25
CA ARG A 29 -9.35 17.87 -7.42
C ARG A 29 -10.57 17.48 -8.26
N ALA A 30 -10.83 18.17 -9.37
CA ALA A 30 -11.96 17.83 -10.25
C ALA A 30 -11.78 16.47 -10.95
N LEU A 31 -10.53 16.04 -11.19
CA LEU A 31 -10.21 14.74 -11.78
C LEU A 31 -10.40 13.56 -10.80
N ALA A 32 -10.49 13.82 -9.50
CA ALA A 32 -10.73 12.79 -8.51
C ALA A 32 -12.07 12.08 -8.76
N PRO A 33 -12.10 10.75 -8.97
CA PRO A 33 -13.33 10.06 -9.34
C PRO A 33 -14.41 10.15 -8.25
N THR A 34 -15.67 10.20 -8.68
CA THR A 34 -16.82 10.15 -7.76
C THR A 34 -17.05 8.73 -7.26
N ALA A 35 -17.36 8.61 -5.98
CA ALA A 35 -17.84 7.40 -5.33
C ALA A 35 -19.38 7.42 -5.13
N GLU A 36 -20.04 8.48 -5.60
CA GLU A 36 -21.45 8.75 -5.35
C GLU A 36 -22.35 7.60 -5.84
N GLY A 37 -23.11 7.04 -4.90
CA GLY A 37 -24.09 5.99 -5.16
C GLY A 37 -23.49 4.59 -5.17
N GLY A 38 -22.16 4.48 -5.02
CA GLY A 38 -21.43 3.22 -4.92
C GLY A 38 -21.28 2.70 -3.48
N PRO A 39 -20.66 1.51 -3.32
CA PRO A 39 -20.39 0.89 -2.01
C PRO A 39 -19.61 1.76 -1.03
N THR A 40 -18.66 2.57 -1.52
CA THR A 40 -17.85 3.48 -0.69
C THR A 40 -18.69 4.63 -0.15
N HIS A 41 -19.59 5.20 -0.97
CA HIS A 41 -20.56 6.19 -0.49
C HIS A 41 -21.51 5.57 0.54
N PHE A 42 -22.03 4.36 0.28
CA PHE A 42 -22.90 3.65 1.22
C PHE A 42 -22.23 3.39 2.57
N GLN A 43 -20.92 3.10 2.58
CA GLN A 43 -20.14 2.87 3.81
C GLN A 43 -19.70 4.16 4.53
N SER A 44 -20.06 5.33 4.02
CA SER A 44 -19.57 6.64 4.50
C SER A 44 -18.04 6.73 4.50
N LYS A 45 -17.40 6.10 3.51
CA LYS A 45 -15.93 6.13 3.30
C LYS A 45 -15.49 7.05 2.17
N ALA A 46 -16.43 7.75 1.55
CA ALA A 46 -16.18 8.84 0.62
C ALA A 46 -16.02 10.16 1.38
N ALA A 47 -15.23 11.08 0.83
CA ALA A 47 -15.16 12.46 1.32
C ALA A 47 -16.28 13.30 0.70
N ASP A 48 -16.90 14.19 1.48
CA ASP A 48 -18.02 15.08 1.12
C ASP A 48 -17.66 16.58 1.20
N THR A 49 -16.38 16.89 1.04
CA THR A 49 -15.82 18.21 1.39
C THR A 49 -16.22 19.36 0.46
N ASP A 50 -16.85 19.10 -0.69
CA ASP A 50 -17.33 20.09 -1.67
C ASP A 50 -18.69 19.74 -2.29
N ALA A 51 -19.57 19.11 -1.50
CA ALA A 51 -20.86 18.59 -1.97
C ALA A 51 -20.77 17.54 -3.09
N ALA A 52 -19.58 16.95 -3.29
CA ALA A 52 -19.35 15.78 -4.13
C ALA A 52 -18.78 14.64 -3.26
N TRP A 53 -19.32 13.43 -3.42
CA TRP A 53 -18.84 12.24 -2.71
C TRP A 53 -17.69 11.60 -3.50
N ARG A 54 -16.45 11.82 -3.08
CA ARG A 54 -15.25 11.35 -3.81
C ARG A 54 -14.52 10.23 -3.08
N PHE A 55 -13.83 9.39 -3.83
CA PHE A 55 -12.93 8.40 -3.24
C PHE A 55 -11.83 9.09 -2.43
N THR A 56 -11.44 8.47 -1.32
CA THR A 56 -10.30 8.87 -0.50
C THR A 56 -9.19 7.85 -0.64
N ALA A 57 -7.93 8.28 -0.62
CA ALA A 57 -6.81 7.35 -0.67
C ALA A 57 -6.58 6.71 0.73
N PRO A 58 -6.30 5.39 0.80
CA PRO A 58 -6.38 4.41 -0.29
C PRO A 58 -7.85 3.99 -0.53
N SER A 59 -8.27 3.85 -1.78
CA SER A 59 -9.52 3.17 -2.18
C SER A 59 -9.21 2.32 -3.42
N LEU A 60 -9.73 1.10 -3.48
CA LEU A 60 -9.48 0.19 -4.61
C LEU A 60 -10.79 -0.23 -5.29
N THR A 61 -10.78 -0.20 -6.61
CA THR A 61 -11.81 -0.80 -7.46
C THR A 61 -11.18 -1.96 -8.23
N PHE A 62 -11.65 -3.17 -7.97
CA PHE A 62 -11.26 -4.37 -8.70
C PHE A 62 -12.19 -4.56 -9.89
N ALA A 63 -11.64 -4.92 -11.05
CA ALA A 63 -12.40 -5.20 -12.25
C ALA A 63 -11.97 -6.54 -12.85
N SER A 64 -12.94 -7.40 -13.17
CA SER A 64 -12.69 -8.65 -13.89
C SER A 64 -12.74 -8.44 -15.40
N ARG A 65 -12.18 -9.40 -16.15
CA ARG A 65 -12.17 -9.38 -17.62
C ARG A 65 -13.57 -9.38 -18.25
N ASP A 66 -14.58 -9.86 -17.53
CA ASP A 66 -15.98 -9.88 -17.95
C ASP A 66 -16.76 -8.60 -17.56
N GLY A 67 -16.07 -7.59 -17.02
CA GLY A 67 -16.64 -6.26 -16.75
C GLY A 67 -17.34 -6.12 -15.39
N ARG A 68 -17.37 -7.15 -14.54
CA ARG A 68 -17.83 -6.99 -13.15
C ARG A 68 -16.83 -6.17 -12.35
N THR A 69 -17.34 -5.44 -11.36
CA THR A 69 -16.50 -4.63 -10.46
C THR A 69 -16.87 -4.89 -9.01
N LEU A 70 -15.87 -4.81 -8.14
CA LEU A 70 -16.04 -4.75 -6.69
C LEU A 70 -15.18 -3.61 -6.13
N GLU A 71 -15.66 -2.99 -5.07
CA GLU A 71 -15.11 -1.74 -4.55
C GLU A 71 -14.82 -1.87 -3.05
N ALA A 72 -13.62 -1.46 -2.66
CA ALA A 72 -13.17 -1.38 -1.28
C ALA A 72 -12.67 0.04 -1.00
N GLY A 73 -13.57 0.89 -0.55
CA GLY A 73 -13.29 2.30 -0.26
C GLY A 73 -12.60 2.54 1.07
N GLY A 74 -11.71 3.53 1.09
CA GLY A 74 -10.98 3.97 2.28
C GLY A 74 -9.97 2.95 2.80
N PHE A 75 -9.39 3.28 3.95
CA PHE A 75 -8.48 2.36 4.64
C PHE A 75 -9.26 1.12 5.11
N GLN A 76 -8.95 -0.03 4.53
CA GLN A 76 -9.61 -1.31 4.80
C GLN A 76 -8.58 -2.34 5.29
N PRO A 77 -9.01 -3.30 6.12
CA PRO A 77 -8.17 -4.45 6.46
C PRO A 77 -7.94 -5.32 5.20
N VAL A 78 -6.84 -6.08 5.17
CA VAL A 78 -6.43 -6.88 4.00
C VAL A 78 -7.51 -7.90 3.60
N GLU A 79 -8.22 -8.44 4.58
CA GLU A 79 -9.30 -9.40 4.43
C GLU A 79 -10.46 -8.85 3.60
N ALA A 80 -10.72 -7.53 3.65
CA ALA A 80 -11.74 -6.90 2.82
C ALA A 80 -11.35 -6.98 1.32
N PHE A 81 -10.06 -6.78 1.02
CA PHE A 81 -9.54 -6.92 -0.33
C PHE A 81 -9.53 -8.39 -0.77
N ASP A 82 -9.16 -9.33 0.11
CA ASP A 82 -9.20 -10.77 -0.18
C ASP A 82 -10.62 -11.24 -0.53
N VAL A 83 -11.63 -10.84 0.25
CA VAL A 83 -13.04 -11.13 -0.04
C VAL A 83 -13.47 -10.53 -1.37
N CYS A 84 -13.05 -9.31 -1.71
CA CYS A 84 -13.34 -8.73 -3.02
C CYS A 84 -12.75 -9.59 -4.15
N VAL A 85 -11.46 -9.91 -4.10
CA VAL A 85 -10.80 -10.70 -5.15
C VAL A 85 -11.46 -12.08 -5.29
N ALA A 86 -11.70 -12.78 -4.17
CA ALA A 86 -12.30 -14.11 -4.16
C ALA A 86 -13.74 -14.14 -4.72
N ASN A 87 -14.54 -13.08 -4.51
CA ASN A 87 -15.88 -12.98 -5.09
C ASN A 87 -15.86 -12.53 -6.56
N LEU A 88 -14.84 -11.77 -6.96
CA LEU A 88 -14.70 -11.28 -8.32
C LEU A 88 -14.19 -12.36 -9.29
N ASP A 89 -13.07 -13.00 -8.98
CA ASP A 89 -12.40 -13.96 -9.86
C ASP A 89 -11.70 -15.08 -9.06
N ARG A 90 -12.27 -16.29 -9.13
CA ARG A 90 -11.72 -17.49 -8.46
C ARG A 90 -10.73 -18.27 -9.32
N SER A 91 -10.42 -17.80 -10.52
CA SER A 91 -9.41 -18.42 -11.39
C SER A 91 -7.98 -17.99 -11.06
N VAL A 92 -7.82 -16.93 -10.26
CA VAL A 92 -6.52 -16.42 -9.83
C VAL A 92 -5.85 -17.40 -8.86
N GLU A 93 -4.56 -17.63 -9.05
CA GLU A 93 -3.77 -18.47 -8.14
C GLU A 93 -3.56 -17.78 -6.79
N ARG A 94 -3.89 -18.50 -5.71
CA ARG A 94 -3.62 -18.05 -4.34
C ARG A 94 -2.27 -18.60 -3.89
N ARG A 95 -1.28 -17.72 -3.72
CA ARG A 95 -0.02 -18.08 -3.05
C ARG A 95 -0.26 -18.25 -1.55
N GLY A 96 0.26 -19.32 -0.99
CA GLY A 96 0.22 -19.56 0.46
C GLY A 96 1.18 -18.63 1.23
N PRO A 97 1.18 -18.71 2.57
CA PRO A 97 2.09 -17.93 3.39
C PRO A 97 3.56 -18.20 3.05
N ALA A 98 4.37 -17.14 3.10
CA ALA A 98 5.81 -17.25 2.94
C ALA A 98 6.40 -18.11 4.08
N ARG A 99 7.31 -19.03 3.73
CA ARG A 99 7.98 -19.91 4.71
C ARG A 99 9.45 -19.55 4.94
N ASP A 100 9.99 -18.71 4.08
CA ASP A 100 11.38 -18.27 4.11
C ASP A 100 11.44 -16.74 3.90
N VAL A 101 12.02 -16.06 4.87
CA VAL A 101 12.20 -14.60 4.83
C VAL A 101 13.16 -14.17 3.71
N THR A 102 14.10 -15.03 3.31
CA THR A 102 15.06 -14.70 2.24
C THR A 102 14.42 -14.76 0.86
N GLU A 103 13.57 -15.76 0.60
CA GLU A 103 12.73 -15.83 -0.60
C GLU A 103 11.83 -14.59 -0.68
N LEU A 104 11.19 -14.25 0.44
CA LEU A 104 10.31 -13.08 0.51
C LEU A 104 11.07 -11.79 0.20
N LEU A 105 12.21 -11.54 0.84
CA LEU A 105 13.03 -10.35 0.58
C LEU A 105 13.66 -10.34 -0.81
N GLY A 106 13.84 -11.51 -1.45
CA GLY A 106 14.22 -11.61 -2.85
C GLY A 106 13.14 -11.10 -3.81
N ALA A 107 11.86 -11.25 -3.45
CA ALA A 107 10.72 -10.76 -4.22
C ALA A 107 10.44 -9.25 -4.04
N PHE A 108 11.00 -8.62 -3.00
CA PHE A 108 10.83 -7.20 -2.66
C PHE A 108 12.20 -6.51 -2.51
N PRO A 109 12.87 -6.14 -3.62
CA PRO A 109 14.23 -5.56 -3.58
C PRO A 109 14.36 -4.27 -2.77
N GLU A 110 13.28 -3.50 -2.65
CA GLU A 110 13.15 -2.30 -1.83
C GLU A 110 13.17 -2.58 -0.32
N GLY A 111 12.99 -3.84 0.05
CA GLY A 111 12.92 -4.28 1.44
C GLY A 111 11.51 -4.24 2.02
N LEU A 112 11.35 -4.92 3.14
CA LEU A 112 10.11 -5.00 3.89
C LEU A 112 10.36 -4.65 5.37
N THR A 113 9.36 -4.06 6.00
CA THR A 113 9.32 -3.92 7.45
C THR A 113 9.05 -5.27 8.11
N THR A 114 9.40 -5.41 9.40
CA THR A 114 9.05 -6.61 10.20
C THR A 114 7.56 -6.93 10.11
N ARG A 115 6.69 -5.91 10.16
CA ARG A 115 5.22 -6.08 10.12
C ARG A 115 4.71 -6.63 8.79
N GLU A 116 5.34 -6.22 7.69
CA GLU A 116 5.00 -6.71 6.35
C GLU A 116 5.48 -8.15 6.16
N VAL A 117 6.71 -8.47 6.61
CA VAL A 117 7.22 -9.85 6.61
C VAL A 117 6.29 -10.76 7.41
N ALA A 118 5.94 -10.35 8.64
CA ALA A 118 5.05 -11.10 9.50
C ALA A 118 3.66 -11.30 8.85
N ALA A 119 3.12 -10.29 8.18
CA ALA A 119 1.85 -10.40 7.46
C ALA A 119 1.91 -11.41 6.31
N CYS A 120 3.02 -11.46 5.57
CA CYS A 120 3.21 -12.42 4.48
C CYS A 120 3.46 -13.85 4.97
N MET A 121 3.97 -14.03 6.19
CA MET A 121 4.21 -15.34 6.81
C MET A 121 3.00 -15.87 7.58
N ALA A 122 2.08 -15.00 7.98
CA ALA A 122 0.86 -15.39 8.67
C ALA A 122 -0.01 -16.29 7.78
N SER A 123 -0.51 -17.38 8.37
CA SER A 123 -1.61 -18.15 7.77
C SER A 123 -2.93 -17.40 7.89
N GLU A 124 -3.92 -17.82 7.09
CA GLU A 124 -5.12 -17.09 6.71
C GLU A 124 -5.63 -16.07 7.73
N ASN A 125 -6.39 -16.51 8.74
CA ASN A 125 -6.94 -15.64 9.79
C ASN A 125 -6.07 -15.69 11.06
N ALA A 126 -4.79 -16.04 10.93
CA ALA A 126 -3.89 -16.11 12.07
C ALA A 126 -3.55 -14.71 12.57
N ILE A 127 -3.28 -14.63 13.88
CA ILE A 127 -2.69 -13.44 14.47
C ILE A 127 -1.30 -13.28 13.86
N VAL A 128 -0.99 -12.08 13.39
CA VAL A 128 0.33 -11.79 12.84
C VAL A 128 1.36 -11.79 13.95
N ASP A 129 2.42 -12.58 13.77
CA ASP A 129 3.49 -12.80 14.74
C ASP A 129 4.72 -11.96 14.37
N ASP A 130 4.73 -10.70 14.82
CA ASP A 130 5.83 -9.77 14.58
C ASP A 130 7.14 -10.24 15.25
N GLU A 131 7.05 -10.84 16.44
CA GLU A 131 8.21 -11.34 17.20
C GLU A 131 8.86 -12.51 16.46
N GLY A 132 8.09 -13.52 16.06
CA GLY A 132 8.59 -14.67 15.31
C GLY A 132 9.19 -14.27 13.95
N ALA A 133 8.60 -13.29 13.26
CA ALA A 133 9.16 -12.75 12.02
C ALA A 133 10.49 -12.02 12.26
N GLU A 134 10.60 -11.20 13.32
CA GLU A 134 11.86 -10.51 13.66
C GLU A 134 12.95 -11.51 14.05
N GLU A 135 12.63 -12.55 14.82
CA GLU A 135 13.58 -13.63 15.15
C GLU A 135 14.12 -14.32 13.89
N ALA A 136 13.25 -14.64 12.93
CA ALA A 136 13.65 -15.25 11.66
C ALA A 136 14.56 -14.33 10.83
N LEU A 137 14.23 -13.03 10.78
CA LEU A 137 15.03 -12.01 10.09
C LEU A 137 16.40 -11.80 10.72
N ILE A 138 16.48 -11.74 12.06
CA ILE A 138 17.75 -11.65 12.80
C ILE A 138 18.60 -12.90 12.56
N ALA A 139 17.99 -14.09 12.57
CA ALA A 139 18.71 -15.33 12.29
C ALA A 139 19.28 -15.34 10.87
N ALA A 140 18.54 -14.85 9.88
CA ALA A 140 19.02 -14.71 8.51
C ALA A 140 20.14 -13.66 8.38
N ALA A 141 20.05 -12.55 9.09
CA ALA A 141 21.10 -11.54 9.14
C ALA A 141 22.39 -12.07 9.78
N ALA A 142 22.28 -12.90 10.83
CA ALA A 142 23.42 -13.56 11.44
C ALA A 142 24.15 -14.52 10.48
N ARG A 143 23.43 -15.07 9.48
CA ARG A 143 24.01 -15.86 8.39
C ARG A 143 24.51 -15.01 7.21
N GLY A 144 24.31 -13.69 7.26
CA GLY A 144 24.67 -12.75 6.19
C GLY A 144 23.71 -12.73 5.01
N GLU A 145 22.52 -13.33 5.14
CA GLU A 145 21.54 -13.46 4.04
C GLU A 145 20.65 -12.22 3.88
N THR A 146 20.47 -11.46 4.97
CA THR A 146 19.67 -10.24 5.02
C THR A 146 20.45 -9.10 5.67
N ALA A 147 20.04 -7.87 5.39
CA ALA A 147 20.56 -6.65 6.00
C ALA A 147 19.43 -5.89 6.71
N ARG A 148 19.77 -5.27 7.85
CA ARG A 148 18.85 -4.49 8.68
C ARG A 148 19.23 -3.02 8.64
N GLU A 149 18.26 -2.16 8.31
CA GLU A 149 18.36 -0.72 8.44
C GLU A 149 17.33 -0.24 9.47
N THR A 150 17.76 0.54 10.47
CA THR A 150 16.84 1.09 11.48
C THR A 150 15.91 2.12 10.84
N LEU A 151 14.60 1.98 11.05
CA LEU A 151 13.58 2.89 10.52
C LEU A 151 12.56 3.24 11.61
N GLY A 152 12.62 4.46 12.12
CA GLY A 152 11.75 4.89 13.22
C GLY A 152 11.92 3.99 14.45
N SER A 153 10.82 3.37 14.90
CA SER A 153 10.81 2.40 16.00
C SER A 153 11.02 0.95 15.56
N GLY A 154 11.18 0.70 14.26
CA GLY A 154 11.35 -0.64 13.68
C GLY A 154 12.59 -0.73 12.79
N ALA A 155 12.51 -1.60 11.79
CA ALA A 155 13.57 -1.78 10.81
C ALA A 155 13.00 -2.07 9.42
N LEU A 156 13.75 -1.65 8.42
CA LEU A 156 13.63 -2.11 7.04
C LEU A 156 14.64 -3.24 6.82
N TRP A 157 14.18 -4.34 6.25
CA TRP A 157 14.99 -5.52 5.96
C TRP A 157 15.13 -5.70 4.46
N THR A 158 16.34 -5.94 3.98
CA THR A 158 16.62 -6.21 2.57
C THR A 158 17.38 -7.52 2.41
N ALA A 159 17.30 -8.14 1.24
CA ALA A 159 18.21 -9.23 0.90
C ALA A 159 19.64 -8.69 0.84
N SER A 160 20.61 -9.44 1.37
CA SER A 160 22.02 -9.04 1.28
C SER A 160 22.49 -8.97 -0.17
N ALA A 161 23.34 -7.99 -0.49
CA ALA A 161 23.93 -7.80 -1.82
C ALA A 161 24.79 -8.99 -2.32
N ALA A 162 25.14 -9.94 -1.45
CA ALA A 162 25.78 -11.21 -1.81
C ALA A 162 24.74 -12.24 -2.32
N THR A 163 23.55 -12.28 -1.74
CA THR A 163 22.42 -13.13 -2.13
C THR A 163 21.82 -12.66 -3.46
N GLN A 164 21.72 -11.35 -3.68
CA GLN A 164 21.19 -10.76 -4.92
C GLN A 164 22.02 -11.03 -6.18
N ARG A 165 23.29 -11.46 -6.07
CA ARG A 165 24.17 -11.77 -7.22
C ARG A 165 24.14 -13.24 -7.65
N SER A 166 23.41 -14.08 -6.94
CA SER A 166 23.40 -15.54 -7.14
C SER A 166 22.07 -16.07 -7.71
N ALA A 167 21.12 -15.19 -8.01
CA ALA A 167 19.81 -15.50 -8.59
C ALA A 167 19.71 -15.03 -10.05
#